data_AF-A0A8T2KH49-F1
#
_entry.id   AF-A0A8T2KH49-F1
#
_cell.length_a   1.000
_cell.length_b   1.000
_cell.length_c   1.000
_cell.angle_alpha   90.00
_cell.angle_beta   90.00
_cell.angle_gamma   90.00
#
_symmetry.space_group_name_H-M   'P 1'
#
loop_
_entity.id
_entity.type
_entity.pdbx_description
1 polymer ?
#
loop_
_entity_poly.entity_id
_entity_poly.type
_entity_poly.pdbx_seq_one_letter_code
_entity_poly.pdbx_strand_id
1 'polypeptide(L)'
;MTDRLLEQGNSTKENETDCSGEDLINSQINEDWYEQLYPLITTLHDCVEEVVERASKSMTFVVLQELACGLPQCLCLTFRRDVVFCQALSGLTCGFIIKLHSSLHNQAFLQQLHTVGLLVQYEGLLSTYSEEVGMLEDMIVGISDLRHVAFKITEAKCEDFLPVVSGRRENFMVEIKLPTKMFELLPQEIRDGKMLYVYPVFFNIGINEQQTIAERFGDTSLQESINQENVEHLKEYYRLCIDKNPPDCPPFQEHNDLKELLENLHQNTQAKKRKNVEIVWMAATICRKMNGIRFTCCKSAKDRTSMSVTLEQCQILRDEHELHKDFFVRALDCMRREGCRIENVLKNIKCRKYAFNMIQLLTFPKHYRPPDGTYGKVHN
;
A
#
# COMPACT_ATOMS: atom_id res chain seq x y z
N MET A 1 -56.41 17.55 -2.31
CA MET A 1 -56.92 18.89 -2.67
C MET A 1 -58.04 18.72 -3.67
N THR A 2 -59.22 18.43 -3.15
CA THR A 2 -60.51 18.54 -3.85
C THR A 2 -60.88 20.02 -3.88
N ASP A 3 -61.03 20.63 -5.06
CA ASP A 3 -61.79 21.87 -5.30
C ASP A 3 -61.60 22.40 -6.73
N ARG A 4 -62.01 21.64 -7.76
CA ARG A 4 -62.25 22.17 -9.13
C ARG A 4 -63.36 21.44 -9.87
N LEU A 5 -64.49 21.24 -9.19
CA LEU A 5 -65.74 20.90 -9.84
C LEU A 5 -66.75 21.95 -9.41
N LEU A 6 -67.08 22.87 -10.32
CA LEU A 6 -68.37 23.52 -10.54
C LEU A 6 -68.18 24.70 -11.49
N GLU A 7 -69.14 24.84 -12.42
CA GLU A 7 -69.41 25.98 -13.30
C GLU A 7 -69.05 25.78 -14.78
N GLN A 8 -69.96 25.15 -15.52
CA GLN A 8 -70.66 25.82 -16.62
C GLN A 8 -71.89 25.01 -17.06
N GLY A 9 -73.06 25.61 -16.85
CA GLY A 9 -74.34 25.12 -17.35
C GLY A 9 -74.81 25.89 -18.59
N ASN A 10 -75.46 25.14 -19.48
CA ASN A 10 -76.61 25.48 -20.33
C ASN A 10 -76.56 26.67 -21.31
N SER A 11 -76.70 26.36 -22.61
CA SER A 11 -77.80 26.91 -23.43
C SER A 11 -78.16 26.02 -24.63
N THR A 12 -79.46 25.76 -24.75
CA THR A 12 -80.22 24.82 -25.58
C THR A 12 -80.56 25.34 -26.99
N LYS A 13 -80.82 24.44 -27.97
CA LYS A 13 -81.95 24.41 -28.95
C LYS A 13 -81.72 23.32 -30.01
N GLU A 14 -82.51 22.24 -30.03
CA GLU A 14 -83.79 22.03 -30.77
C GLU A 14 -83.65 21.99 -32.31
N ASN A 15 -83.70 20.79 -32.91
CA ASN A 15 -84.85 20.33 -33.71
C ASN A 15 -84.66 18.93 -34.33
N GLU A 16 -85.80 18.23 -34.39
CA GLU A 16 -86.11 16.87 -34.83
C GLU A 16 -85.75 16.58 -36.30
N THR A 17 -85.52 15.31 -36.67
CA THR A 17 -86.43 14.47 -37.50
C THR A 17 -85.88 13.04 -37.64
N ASP A 18 -86.74 12.04 -37.47
CA ASP A 18 -86.53 10.60 -37.61
C ASP A 18 -85.95 10.14 -38.95
N CYS A 19 -85.08 9.12 -38.96
CA CYS A 19 -85.42 7.77 -39.45
C CYS A 19 -84.24 6.78 -39.37
N SER A 20 -84.56 5.61 -38.82
CA SER A 20 -83.99 4.28 -39.11
C SER A 20 -82.48 4.04 -38.96
N GLY A 21 -82.14 3.09 -38.10
CA GLY A 21 -80.94 2.28 -38.30
C GLY A 21 -80.37 1.79 -36.99
N GLU A 22 -80.73 0.58 -36.62
CA GLU A 22 -80.28 -0.18 -35.45
C GLU A 22 -78.74 -0.44 -35.42
N ASP A 23 -77.95 0.28 -36.23
CA ASP A 23 -76.50 0.18 -36.35
C ASP A 23 -75.72 1.32 -35.66
N LEU A 24 -76.36 2.41 -35.21
CA LEU A 24 -75.66 3.47 -34.44
C LEU A 24 -75.52 3.16 -32.95
N ILE A 25 -76.41 2.34 -32.39
CA ILE A 25 -76.42 2.09 -30.94
C ILE A 25 -75.21 1.22 -30.52
N ASN A 26 -74.76 0.30 -31.38
CA ASN A 26 -73.62 -0.57 -31.07
C ASN A 26 -72.24 0.06 -31.37
N SER A 27 -72.16 1.10 -32.20
CA SER A 27 -70.90 1.83 -32.44
C SER A 27 -70.66 2.93 -31.40
N GLN A 28 -71.71 3.64 -30.96
CA GLN A 28 -71.59 4.66 -29.90
C GLN A 28 -71.31 4.08 -28.52
N ILE A 29 -71.83 2.89 -28.18
CA ILE A 29 -71.57 2.28 -26.87
C ILE A 29 -70.10 1.83 -26.74
N ASN A 30 -69.42 1.51 -27.85
CA ASN A 30 -68.06 0.96 -27.81
C ASN A 30 -66.94 2.02 -27.84
N GLU A 31 -67.20 3.23 -28.34
CA GLU A 31 -66.22 4.33 -28.31
C GLU A 31 -66.31 5.16 -27.00
N ASP A 32 -67.50 5.25 -26.38
CA ASP A 32 -67.76 6.14 -25.24
C ASP A 32 -67.05 5.70 -23.95
N TRP A 33 -66.98 4.39 -23.67
CA TRP A 33 -66.28 3.91 -22.47
C TRP A 33 -64.76 4.06 -22.58
N TYR A 34 -64.20 3.94 -23.79
CA TYR A 34 -62.75 4.07 -24.01
C TYR A 34 -62.30 5.53 -23.87
N GLU A 35 -63.05 6.46 -24.47
CA GLU A 35 -62.83 7.91 -24.34
C GLU A 35 -62.99 8.40 -22.89
N GLN A 36 -63.89 7.81 -22.10
CA GLN A 36 -64.04 8.13 -20.67
C GLN A 36 -62.97 7.46 -19.78
N LEU A 37 -62.49 6.27 -20.15
CA LEU A 37 -61.51 5.52 -19.37
C LEU A 37 -60.08 5.99 -19.61
N TYR A 38 -59.75 6.44 -20.82
CA TYR A 38 -58.43 6.93 -21.20
C TYR A 38 -57.88 8.06 -20.31
N PRO A 39 -58.63 9.14 -19.98
CA PRO A 39 -58.14 10.18 -19.08
C PRO A 39 -57.97 9.68 -17.64
N LEU A 40 -58.78 8.71 -17.19
CA LEU A 40 -58.62 8.08 -15.88
C LEU A 40 -57.36 7.22 -15.81
N ILE A 41 -57.06 6.44 -16.85
CA ILE A 41 -55.84 5.66 -16.96
C ILE A 41 -54.61 6.57 -17.02
N THR A 42 -54.68 7.67 -17.78
CA THR A 42 -53.60 8.65 -17.87
C THR A 42 -53.37 9.33 -16.52
N THR A 43 -54.43 9.75 -15.83
CA THR A 43 -54.33 10.32 -14.48
C THR A 43 -53.75 9.33 -13.49
N LEU A 44 -54.12 8.05 -13.58
CA LEU A 44 -53.57 6.99 -12.73
C LEU A 44 -52.08 6.77 -13.03
N HIS A 45 -51.68 6.75 -14.30
CA HIS A 45 -50.29 6.66 -14.73
C HIS A 45 -49.47 7.82 -14.14
N ASP A 46 -49.94 9.05 -14.30
CA ASP A 46 -49.26 10.25 -13.78
C ASP A 46 -49.15 10.22 -12.25
N CYS A 47 -50.22 9.78 -11.55
CA CYS A 47 -50.19 9.59 -10.10
C CYS A 47 -49.15 8.54 -9.69
N VAL A 48 -49.06 7.42 -10.42
CA VAL A 48 -48.08 6.36 -10.14
C VAL A 48 -46.67 6.86 -10.41
N GLU A 49 -46.45 7.60 -11.50
CA GLU A 49 -45.16 8.20 -11.85
C GLU A 49 -44.70 9.19 -10.77
N GLU A 50 -45.58 10.05 -10.26
CA GLU A 50 -45.28 10.98 -9.16
C GLU A 50 -44.93 10.24 -7.86
N VAL A 51 -45.65 9.15 -7.54
CA VAL A 51 -45.36 8.32 -6.37
C VAL A 51 -44.01 7.62 -6.51
N VAL A 52 -43.70 7.09 -7.69
CA VAL A 52 -42.40 6.46 -7.98
C VAL A 52 -41.27 7.48 -7.87
N GLU A 53 -41.45 8.68 -8.41
CA GLU A 53 -40.45 9.74 -8.31
C GLU A 53 -40.22 10.18 -6.85
N ARG A 54 -41.29 10.34 -6.07
CA ARG A 54 -41.20 10.65 -4.63
C ARG A 54 -40.55 9.53 -3.82
N ALA A 55 -40.86 8.27 -4.12
CA ALA A 55 -40.24 7.13 -3.48
C ALA A 55 -38.74 7.05 -3.80
N SER A 56 -38.36 7.29 -5.06
CA SER A 56 -36.96 7.34 -5.51
C SER A 56 -36.17 8.46 -4.81
N LYS A 57 -36.73 9.68 -4.74
CA LYS A 57 -36.11 10.81 -4.03
C LYS A 57 -35.97 10.53 -2.53
N SER A 58 -37.00 9.96 -1.90
CA SER A 58 -36.96 9.60 -0.48
C SER A 58 -35.93 8.51 -0.19
N MET A 59 -35.84 7.49 -1.04
CA MET A 59 -34.82 6.44 -0.90
C MET A 59 -33.41 7.01 -1.07
N THR A 60 -33.20 7.89 -2.05
CA THR A 60 -31.92 8.59 -2.25
C THR A 60 -31.54 9.41 -1.01
N PHE A 61 -32.51 10.10 -0.40
CA PHE A 61 -32.28 10.85 0.84
C PHE A 61 -31.88 9.95 2.00
N VAL A 62 -32.56 8.81 2.19
CA VAL A 62 -32.21 7.83 3.23
C VAL A 62 -30.80 7.28 3.02
N VAL A 63 -30.44 6.91 1.79
CA VAL A 63 -29.08 6.45 1.45
C VAL A 63 -28.05 7.54 1.73
N LEU A 64 -28.33 8.80 1.36
CA LEU A 64 -27.44 9.93 1.66
C LEU A 64 -27.30 10.17 3.17
N GLN A 65 -28.37 9.99 3.94
CA GLN A 65 -28.36 10.14 5.40
C GLN A 65 -27.53 9.02 6.06
N GLU A 66 -27.66 7.78 5.61
CA GLU A 66 -26.82 6.67 6.06
C GLU A 66 -25.33 6.92 5.75
N LEU A 67 -25.03 7.41 4.55
CA LEU A 67 -23.66 7.81 4.16
C LEU A 67 -23.14 8.97 5.02
N ALA A 68 -23.99 9.96 5.34
CA ALA A 68 -23.63 11.10 6.16
C ALA A 68 -23.25 10.68 7.59
N CYS A 69 -23.94 9.69 8.17
CA CYS A 69 -23.61 9.14 9.48
C CYS A 69 -22.21 8.51 9.53
N GLY A 70 -21.76 7.88 8.43
CA GLY A 70 -20.43 7.28 8.30
C GLY A 70 -19.32 8.25 7.89
N LEU A 71 -19.68 9.44 7.39
CA LEU A 71 -18.74 10.40 6.81
C LEU A 71 -17.62 10.82 7.77
N PRO A 72 -17.87 11.17 9.06
CA PRO A 72 -16.80 11.58 9.97
C PRO A 72 -15.76 10.47 10.18
N GLN A 73 -16.21 9.22 10.34
CA GLN A 73 -15.32 8.07 10.50
C GLN A 73 -14.49 7.83 9.23
N CYS A 74 -15.12 7.91 8.06
CA CYS A 74 -14.45 7.78 6.77
C CYS A 74 -13.39 8.86 6.57
N LEU A 75 -13.68 10.11 6.94
CA LEU A 75 -12.72 11.22 6.89
C LEU A 75 -11.54 11.00 7.83
N CYS A 76 -11.78 10.54 9.06
CA CYS A 76 -10.71 10.21 10.01
C CYS A 76 -9.81 9.09 9.50
N LEU A 77 -10.39 8.01 8.94
CA LEU A 77 -9.63 6.92 8.35
C LEU A 77 -8.86 7.36 7.10
N THR A 78 -9.46 8.20 6.28
CA THR A 78 -8.81 8.80 5.11
C THR A 78 -7.59 9.63 5.51
N PHE A 79 -7.76 10.50 6.50
CA PHE A 79 -6.65 11.30 7.03
C PHE A 79 -5.55 10.44 7.64
N ARG A 80 -5.91 9.40 8.41
CA ARG A 80 -4.94 8.44 8.96
C ARG A 80 -4.14 7.75 7.86
N ARG A 81 -4.81 7.30 6.79
CA ARG A 81 -4.16 6.69 5.62
C ARG A 81 -3.22 7.68 4.92
N ASP A 82 -3.62 8.95 4.78
CA ASP A 82 -2.76 10.00 4.20
C ASP A 82 -1.50 10.27 5.02
N VAL A 83 -1.62 10.30 6.35
CA VAL A 83 -0.47 10.47 7.24
C VAL A 83 0.51 9.31 7.09
N VAL A 84 0.02 8.08 7.11
CA VAL A 84 0.87 6.88 6.99
C VAL A 84 1.52 6.82 5.59
N PHE A 85 0.75 7.10 4.54
CA PHE A 85 1.27 7.16 3.17
C PHE A 85 2.36 8.23 3.02
N CYS A 86 2.16 9.43 3.58
CA CYS A 86 3.16 10.51 3.53
C CYS A 86 4.49 10.10 4.20
N GLN A 87 4.42 9.39 5.33
CA GLN A 87 5.60 8.86 6.01
C GLN A 87 6.32 7.81 5.16
N ALA A 88 5.57 6.89 4.54
CA ALA A 88 6.11 5.85 3.67
C ALA A 88 6.74 6.44 2.40
N LEU A 89 6.06 7.40 1.76
CA LEU A 89 6.52 8.11 0.56
C LEU A 89 7.81 8.90 0.80
N SER A 90 7.90 9.56 1.96
CA SER A 90 9.10 10.31 2.35
C SER A 90 10.31 9.38 2.48
N GLY A 91 10.13 8.23 3.15
CA GLY A 91 11.16 7.20 3.26
C GLY A 91 11.57 6.63 1.90
N LEU A 92 10.58 6.28 1.08
CA LEU A 92 10.77 5.77 -0.28
C LEU A 92 11.58 6.75 -1.14
N THR A 93 11.20 8.04 -1.13
CA THR A 93 11.87 9.09 -1.89
C THR A 93 13.34 9.23 -1.47
N CYS A 94 13.61 9.25 -0.17
CA CYS A 94 14.98 9.29 0.34
C CYS A 94 15.79 8.05 -0.09
N GLY A 95 15.20 6.86 0.03
CA GLY A 95 15.84 5.62 -0.41
C GLY A 95 16.13 5.61 -1.91
N PHE A 96 15.18 6.08 -2.73
CA PHE A 96 15.34 6.16 -4.18
C PHE A 96 16.50 7.09 -4.57
N ILE A 97 16.58 8.27 -3.95
CA ILE A 97 17.69 9.21 -4.18
C ILE A 97 19.03 8.54 -3.82
N ILE A 98 19.14 7.92 -2.65
CA ILE A 98 20.38 7.24 -2.23
C ILE A 98 20.74 6.11 -3.21
N LYS A 99 19.77 5.30 -3.62
CA LYS A 99 19.97 4.19 -4.57
C LYS A 99 20.39 4.69 -5.94
N LEU A 100 19.72 5.72 -6.46
CA LEU A 100 20.03 6.34 -7.74
C LEU A 100 21.46 6.88 -7.74
N HIS A 101 21.84 7.67 -6.74
CA HIS A 101 23.19 8.23 -6.62
C HIS A 101 24.27 7.15 -6.53
N SER A 102 24.04 6.08 -5.75
CA SER A 102 25.01 4.99 -5.59
C SER A 102 25.11 4.07 -6.80
N SER A 103 24.07 4.01 -7.65
CA SER A 103 23.95 3.03 -8.74
C SER A 103 23.97 3.66 -10.15
N LEU A 104 24.34 4.93 -10.29
CA LEU A 104 24.41 5.62 -11.60
C LEU A 104 25.32 4.94 -12.63
N HIS A 105 26.36 4.24 -12.17
CA HIS A 105 27.29 3.55 -13.06
C HIS A 105 26.88 2.09 -13.34
N ASN A 106 25.84 1.59 -12.66
CA ASN A 106 25.35 0.23 -12.83
C ASN A 106 24.32 0.20 -13.96
N GLN A 107 24.78 -0.17 -15.16
CA GLN A 107 23.94 -0.25 -16.36
C GLN A 107 22.80 -1.26 -16.22
N ALA A 108 23.03 -2.40 -15.56
CA ALA A 108 21.99 -3.40 -15.32
C ALA A 108 20.85 -2.84 -14.44
N PHE A 109 21.19 -2.09 -13.39
CA PHE A 109 20.20 -1.41 -12.55
C PHE A 109 19.40 -0.37 -13.34
N LEU A 110 20.07 0.48 -14.13
CA LEU A 110 19.39 1.53 -14.91
C LEU A 110 18.48 0.95 -15.99
N GLN A 111 18.89 -0.16 -16.61
CA GLN A 111 18.07 -0.93 -17.55
C GLN A 111 16.82 -1.48 -16.86
N GLN A 112 16.99 -2.18 -15.74
CA GLN A 112 15.92 -2.74 -14.93
C GLN A 112 14.94 -1.65 -14.46
N LEU A 113 15.47 -0.51 -14.01
CA LEU A 113 14.70 0.60 -13.46
C LEU A 113 13.67 1.17 -14.45
N HIS A 114 14.07 1.38 -15.71
CA HIS A 114 13.17 1.96 -16.72
C HIS A 114 12.36 0.92 -17.49
N THR A 115 12.71 -0.36 -17.42
CA THR A 115 12.04 -1.45 -18.17
C THR A 115 11.02 -2.19 -17.31
N VAL A 116 11.41 -2.53 -16.08
CA VAL A 116 10.60 -3.27 -15.12
C VAL A 116 10.05 -2.32 -14.06
N GLY A 117 10.92 -1.51 -13.44
CA GLY A 117 10.59 -0.68 -12.30
C GLY A 117 11.47 -1.03 -11.09
N LEU A 118 11.22 -0.35 -9.98
CA LEU A 118 12.02 -0.42 -8.75
C LEU A 118 11.39 -1.34 -7.71
N LEU A 119 12.08 -2.43 -7.35
CA LEU A 119 11.70 -3.23 -6.20
C LEU A 119 12.05 -2.52 -4.88
N VAL A 120 11.10 -2.47 -3.97
CA VAL A 120 11.29 -1.89 -2.64
C VAL A 120 10.81 -2.86 -1.59
N GLN A 121 11.72 -3.38 -0.77
CA GLN A 121 11.40 -4.32 0.29
C GLN A 121 11.41 -3.62 1.65
N TYR A 122 10.29 -3.72 2.35
CA TYR A 122 10.14 -3.28 3.73
C TYR A 122 10.19 -4.48 4.67
N GLU A 123 11.07 -4.39 5.67
CA GLU A 123 11.17 -5.32 6.79
C GLU A 123 10.49 -4.71 8.01
N GLY A 124 9.45 -5.35 8.51
CA GLY A 124 8.75 -5.01 9.74
C GLY A 124 9.18 -5.92 10.90
N LEU A 125 9.42 -5.32 12.06
CA LEU A 125 9.73 -6.03 13.31
C LEU A 125 8.64 -5.84 14.38
N LEU A 126 7.41 -5.55 13.95
CA LEU A 126 6.26 -5.28 14.80
C LEU A 126 5.64 -6.60 15.29
N SER A 127 5.17 -6.63 16.54
CA SER A 127 4.42 -7.77 17.05
C SER A 127 2.96 -7.73 16.65
N THR A 128 2.35 -8.90 16.45
CA THR A 128 0.90 -9.05 16.25
C THR A 128 0.13 -9.06 17.58
N TYR A 129 0.55 -8.23 18.53
CA TYR A 129 -0.10 -8.14 19.84
C TYR A 129 -0.22 -6.68 20.31
N SER A 130 -1.35 -6.36 20.97
CA SER A 130 -1.62 -5.04 21.55
C SER A 130 -1.48 -3.92 20.52
N GLU A 131 -0.90 -2.78 20.89
CA GLU A 131 -0.81 -1.56 20.09
C GLU A 131 -0.01 -1.73 18.78
N GLU A 132 0.88 -2.72 18.69
CA GLU A 132 1.68 -2.93 17.48
C GLU A 132 0.88 -3.56 16.32
N VAL A 133 -0.30 -4.15 16.60
CA VAL A 133 -1.20 -4.66 15.55
C VAL A 133 -1.74 -3.51 14.70
N GLY A 134 -2.26 -2.45 15.33
CA GLY A 134 -2.77 -1.30 14.59
C GLY A 134 -1.68 -0.56 13.80
N MET A 135 -0.44 -0.57 14.29
CA MET A 135 0.72 -0.06 13.53
C MET A 135 1.04 -0.95 12.32
N LEU A 136 0.89 -2.26 12.47
CA LEU A 136 1.09 -3.21 11.37
C LEU A 136 0.01 -3.02 10.30
N GLU A 137 -1.26 -2.90 10.69
CA GLU A 137 -2.38 -2.64 9.77
C GLU A 137 -2.19 -1.36 8.96
N ASP A 138 -1.79 -0.27 9.63
CA ASP A 138 -1.45 0.99 8.96
C ASP A 138 -0.32 0.80 7.95
N MET A 139 0.74 0.10 8.36
CA MET A 139 1.94 -0.09 7.54
C MET A 139 1.62 -0.92 6.28
N ILE A 140 0.75 -1.93 6.37
CA ILE A 140 0.29 -2.70 5.21
C ILE A 140 -0.35 -1.79 4.17
N VAL A 141 -1.31 -0.96 4.59
CA VAL A 141 -2.05 -0.08 3.68
C VAL A 141 -1.12 1.00 3.12
N GLY A 142 -0.30 1.63 3.97
CA GLY A 142 0.61 2.69 3.54
C GLY A 142 1.69 2.22 2.56
N ILE A 143 2.23 1.01 2.74
CA ILE A 143 3.22 0.43 1.81
C ILE A 143 2.54 -0.05 0.54
N SER A 144 1.37 -0.68 0.65
CA SER A 144 0.56 -1.08 -0.50
C SER A 144 0.30 0.11 -1.43
N ASP A 145 -0.03 1.28 -0.89
CA ASP A 145 -0.31 2.49 -1.66
C ASP A 145 0.90 3.03 -2.44
N LEU A 146 2.13 2.66 -2.08
CA LEU A 146 3.33 3.05 -2.83
C LEU A 146 3.35 2.48 -4.24
N ARG A 147 2.54 1.45 -4.55
CA ARG A 147 2.37 0.92 -5.91
C ARG A 147 1.85 1.97 -6.90
N HIS A 148 1.18 3.00 -6.40
CA HIS A 148 0.62 4.11 -7.17
C HIS A 148 1.61 5.27 -7.36
N VAL A 149 2.87 5.10 -6.91
CA VAL A 149 3.93 6.11 -7.03
C VAL A 149 4.80 5.80 -8.23
N ALA A 150 5.04 6.81 -9.05
CA ALA A 150 6.03 6.79 -10.11
C ALA A 150 7.06 7.90 -9.91
N PHE A 151 8.33 7.59 -10.19
CA PHE A 151 9.39 8.59 -10.22
C PHE A 151 9.60 9.10 -11.65
N LYS A 152 9.91 10.40 -11.75
CA LYS A 152 10.38 11.02 -12.98
C LYS A 152 11.69 11.74 -12.67
N ILE A 153 12.70 11.55 -13.51
CA ILE A 153 13.99 12.23 -13.33
C ILE A 153 14.08 13.39 -14.32
N THR A 154 14.50 14.56 -13.83
CA THR A 154 14.68 15.76 -14.63
C THR A 154 16.03 16.42 -14.35
N GLU A 155 16.50 17.21 -15.31
CA GLU A 155 17.71 18.00 -15.14
C GLU A 155 17.44 19.24 -14.28
N ALA A 156 18.27 19.46 -13.27
CA ALA A 156 18.20 20.64 -12.42
C ALA A 156 18.67 21.89 -13.18
N LYS A 157 17.75 22.85 -13.40
CA LYS A 157 18.06 24.14 -14.05
C LYS A 157 18.73 25.16 -13.13
N CYS A 158 18.70 24.93 -11.82
CA CYS A 158 19.23 25.79 -10.76
C CYS A 158 19.71 24.88 -9.61
N GLU A 159 20.34 25.43 -8.57
CA GLU A 159 20.81 24.69 -7.39
C GLU A 159 19.68 24.17 -6.46
N ASP A 160 18.44 24.08 -6.96
CA ASP A 160 17.32 23.46 -6.25
C ASP A 160 17.15 22.00 -6.68
N PHE A 161 17.58 21.10 -5.79
CA PHE A 161 17.50 19.64 -5.96
C PHE A 161 16.35 19.00 -5.19
N LEU A 162 15.43 19.81 -4.64
CA LEU A 162 14.34 19.27 -3.84
C LEU A 162 13.35 18.46 -4.70
N PRO A 163 12.94 17.26 -4.24
CA PRO A 163 11.90 16.49 -4.90
C PRO A 163 10.58 17.26 -4.95
N VAL A 164 9.87 17.15 -6.07
CA VAL A 164 8.53 17.74 -6.22
C VAL A 164 7.50 16.63 -6.30
N VAL A 165 6.55 16.63 -5.38
CA VAL A 165 5.44 15.67 -5.35
C VAL A 165 4.22 16.29 -6.01
N SER A 166 3.61 15.56 -6.94
CA SER A 166 2.39 15.96 -7.64
C SER A 166 1.48 14.75 -7.89
N GLY A 167 0.24 15.00 -8.32
CA GLY A 167 -0.71 13.94 -8.65
C GLY A 167 -1.83 13.77 -7.62
N ARG A 168 -2.44 12.58 -7.63
CA ARG A 168 -3.57 12.19 -6.77
C ARG A 168 -3.31 10.82 -6.15
N ARG A 169 -4.15 10.38 -5.21
CA ARG A 169 -3.96 9.11 -4.47
C ARG A 169 -3.66 7.89 -5.35
N GLU A 170 -4.38 7.77 -6.46
CA GLU A 170 -4.23 6.64 -7.38
C GLU A 170 -3.03 6.76 -8.33
N ASN A 171 -2.42 7.94 -8.44
CA ASN A 171 -1.31 8.22 -9.35
C ASN A 171 -0.49 9.41 -8.82
N PHE A 172 0.50 9.11 -7.98
CA PHE A 172 1.48 10.09 -7.52
C PHE A 172 2.71 10.09 -8.42
N MET A 173 3.20 11.29 -8.71
CA MET A 173 4.45 11.50 -9.43
C MET A 173 5.42 12.25 -8.52
N VAL A 174 6.59 11.66 -8.30
CA VAL A 174 7.70 12.29 -7.60
C VAL A 174 8.79 12.64 -8.61
N GLU A 175 8.98 13.93 -8.82
CA GLU A 175 10.03 14.45 -9.68
C GLU A 175 11.34 14.60 -8.89
N ILE A 176 12.41 13.95 -9.37
CA ILE A 176 13.76 14.02 -8.81
C ILE A 176 14.65 14.79 -9.77
N LYS A 177 15.24 15.88 -9.27
CA LYS A 177 16.13 16.73 -10.05
C LYS A 177 17.58 16.29 -9.85
N LEU A 178 18.30 16.05 -10.93
CA LEU A 178 19.73 15.72 -10.89
C LEU A 178 20.58 16.85 -11.49
N PRO A 179 21.81 17.06 -11.00
CA PRO A 179 22.79 17.91 -11.68
C PRO A 179 23.08 17.41 -13.10
N THR A 180 23.35 18.32 -14.04
CA THR A 180 23.63 18.02 -15.47
C THR A 180 24.60 16.85 -15.66
N LYS A 181 25.75 16.87 -14.98
CA LYS A 181 26.78 15.81 -15.08
C LYS A 181 26.25 14.41 -14.72
N MET A 182 25.31 14.33 -13.79
CA MET A 182 24.71 13.06 -13.38
C MET A 182 23.56 12.66 -14.30
N PHE A 183 22.78 13.64 -14.78
CA PHE A 183 21.67 13.43 -15.69
C PHE A 183 22.15 12.88 -17.05
N GLU A 184 23.30 13.34 -17.53
CA GLU A 184 23.92 12.86 -18.78
C GLU A 184 24.29 11.37 -18.74
N LEU A 185 24.54 10.80 -17.56
CA LEU A 185 24.87 9.38 -17.38
C LEU A 185 23.66 8.44 -17.52
N LEU A 186 22.44 8.98 -17.50
CA LEU A 186 21.22 8.20 -17.57
C LEU A 186 20.92 7.72 -19.00
N PRO A 187 20.25 6.56 -19.16
CA PRO A 187 19.75 6.09 -20.45
C PRO A 187 18.78 7.09 -21.08
N GLN A 188 18.72 7.11 -22.42
CA GLN A 188 17.90 8.06 -23.17
C GLN A 188 16.43 8.01 -22.75
N GLU A 189 15.90 6.81 -22.49
CA GLU A 189 14.52 6.58 -22.08
C GLU A 189 14.19 7.33 -20.78
N ILE A 190 15.11 7.33 -19.81
CA ILE A 190 14.92 8.05 -18.54
C ILE A 190 15.02 9.55 -18.78
N ARG A 191 15.96 10.00 -19.62
CA ARG A 191 16.13 11.42 -19.96
C ARG A 191 14.93 12.00 -20.71
N ASP A 192 14.26 11.18 -21.52
CA ASP A 192 13.02 11.53 -22.22
C ASP A 192 11.81 11.62 -21.27
N GLY A 193 12.00 11.32 -19.98
CA GLY A 193 11.00 11.47 -18.95
C GLY A 193 10.12 10.23 -18.75
N LYS A 194 10.62 9.03 -19.06
CA LYS A 194 9.93 7.77 -18.77
C LYS A 194 9.62 7.64 -17.28
N MET A 195 8.39 7.21 -16.99
CA MET A 195 7.93 6.97 -15.62
C MET A 195 8.56 5.70 -15.06
N LEU A 196 9.08 5.79 -13.85
CA LEU A 196 9.76 4.72 -13.15
C LEU A 196 8.85 4.22 -12.02
N TYR A 197 8.19 3.08 -12.25
CA TYR A 197 7.21 2.51 -11.32
C TYR A 197 7.86 1.83 -10.12
N VAL A 198 7.13 1.78 -9.00
CA VAL A 198 7.59 1.20 -7.74
C VAL A 198 6.83 -0.09 -7.46
N TYR A 199 7.55 -1.13 -7.07
CA TYR A 199 7.03 -2.43 -6.66
C TYR A 199 7.34 -2.66 -5.18
N PRO A 200 6.44 -2.24 -4.28
CA PRO A 200 6.63 -2.42 -2.84
C PRO A 200 6.29 -3.86 -2.43
N VAL A 201 7.13 -4.44 -1.58
CA VAL A 201 6.86 -5.70 -0.88
C VAL A 201 7.13 -5.52 0.61
N PHE A 202 6.30 -6.11 1.46
CA PHE A 202 6.38 -5.97 2.90
C PHE A 202 6.41 -7.33 3.60
N PHE A 203 7.44 -7.56 4.40
CA PHE A 203 7.59 -8.74 5.23
C PHE A 203 7.69 -8.34 6.69
N ASN A 204 6.86 -8.92 7.56
CA ASN A 204 6.88 -8.64 8.99
C ASN A 204 7.20 -9.90 9.80
N ILE A 205 8.10 -9.79 10.76
CA ILE A 205 8.35 -10.80 11.80
C ILE A 205 8.55 -10.09 13.14
N GLY A 206 7.57 -10.20 14.03
CA GLY A 206 7.74 -9.76 15.41
C GLY A 206 8.89 -10.49 16.11
N ILE A 207 9.78 -9.75 16.78
CA ILE A 207 10.93 -10.36 17.49
C ILE A 207 10.87 -10.21 19.01
N ASN A 208 10.01 -9.34 19.52
CA ASN A 208 9.92 -8.98 20.95
C ASN A 208 9.13 -9.99 21.80
N GLU A 209 9.04 -9.72 23.10
CA GLU A 209 8.28 -10.52 24.06
C GLU A 209 6.78 -10.55 23.75
N GLN A 210 6.22 -9.45 23.23
CA GLN A 210 4.81 -9.37 22.84
C GLN A 210 4.51 -10.33 21.69
N GLN A 211 5.44 -10.52 20.75
CA GLN A 211 5.29 -11.56 19.73
C GLN A 211 5.27 -12.96 20.34
N THR A 212 6.07 -13.23 21.37
CA THR A 212 5.99 -14.54 22.06
C THR A 212 4.63 -14.75 22.72
N ILE A 213 3.98 -13.68 23.18
CA ILE A 213 2.61 -13.74 23.69
C ILE A 213 1.63 -14.02 22.54
N ALA A 214 1.73 -13.31 21.41
CA ALA A 214 0.90 -13.57 20.23
C ALA A 214 1.00 -15.02 19.76
N GLU A 215 2.22 -15.55 19.61
CA GLU A 215 2.43 -16.93 19.16
C GLU A 215 1.88 -18.00 20.12
N ARG A 216 1.73 -17.67 21.41
CA ARG A 216 1.23 -18.63 22.42
C ARG A 216 -0.25 -18.48 22.72
N PHE A 217 -0.77 -17.26 22.70
CA PHE A 217 -2.07 -16.91 23.25
C PHE A 217 -2.87 -15.93 22.37
N GLY A 218 -2.26 -15.38 21.32
CA GLY A 218 -2.90 -14.42 20.43
C GLY A 218 -3.04 -14.96 19.01
N ASP A 219 -3.13 -14.03 18.06
CA ASP A 219 -3.27 -14.34 16.64
C ASP A 219 -2.05 -13.84 15.85
N THR A 220 -1.55 -14.70 14.96
CA THR A 220 -0.45 -14.42 14.03
C THR A 220 -0.90 -14.46 12.58
N SER A 221 -2.19 -14.71 12.32
CA SER A 221 -2.78 -14.86 10.98
C SER A 221 -2.53 -13.65 10.09
N LEU A 222 -2.63 -12.44 10.64
CA LEU A 222 -2.36 -11.19 9.91
C LEU A 222 -0.94 -11.18 9.35
N GLN A 223 0.06 -11.47 10.18
CA GLN A 223 1.47 -11.53 9.75
C GLN A 223 1.71 -12.64 8.72
N GLU A 224 1.12 -13.81 8.93
CA GLU A 224 1.23 -14.95 8.00
C GLU A 224 0.64 -14.63 6.64
N SER A 225 -0.57 -14.06 6.60
CA SER A 225 -1.26 -13.65 5.36
C SER A 225 -0.45 -12.62 4.58
N ILE A 226 0.04 -11.57 5.24
CA ILE A 226 0.84 -10.52 4.59
C ILE A 226 2.12 -11.12 3.99
N ASN A 227 2.83 -11.95 4.76
CA ASN A 227 4.07 -12.55 4.28
C ASN A 227 3.81 -13.46 3.08
N GLN A 228 2.75 -14.27 3.09
CA GLN A 228 2.38 -15.13 1.98
C GLN A 228 2.00 -14.34 0.72
N GLU A 229 1.17 -13.30 0.85
CA GLU A 229 0.80 -12.41 -0.25
C GLU A 229 2.05 -11.74 -0.87
N ASN A 230 2.95 -11.24 -0.03
CA ASN A 230 4.16 -10.55 -0.50
C ASN A 230 5.20 -11.48 -1.12
N VAL A 231 5.19 -12.79 -0.80
CA VAL A 231 5.95 -13.78 -1.57
C VAL A 231 5.44 -13.84 -3.02
N GLU A 232 4.13 -13.82 -3.23
CA GLU A 232 3.58 -13.87 -4.59
C GLU A 232 3.87 -12.58 -5.37
N HIS A 233 3.77 -11.40 -4.74
CA HIS A 233 4.21 -10.15 -5.36
C HIS A 233 5.70 -10.16 -5.75
N LEU A 234 6.56 -10.75 -4.89
CA LEU A 234 7.98 -10.86 -5.17
C LEU A 234 8.27 -11.82 -6.33
N LYS A 235 7.53 -12.95 -6.40
CA LYS A 235 7.59 -13.89 -7.54
C LYS A 235 7.12 -13.24 -8.83
N GLU A 236 6.07 -12.42 -8.78
CA GLU A 236 5.58 -11.67 -9.94
C GLU A 236 6.64 -10.68 -10.45
N TYR A 237 7.24 -9.89 -9.56
CA TYR A 237 8.33 -8.99 -9.94
C TYR A 237 9.53 -9.74 -10.54
N TYR A 238 9.88 -10.90 -9.98
CA TYR A 238 10.93 -11.76 -10.53
C TYR A 238 10.62 -12.24 -11.96
N ARG A 239 9.37 -12.65 -12.23
CA ARG A 239 8.94 -13.02 -13.60
C ARG A 239 9.06 -11.84 -14.56
N LEU A 240 8.61 -10.65 -14.16
CA LEU A 240 8.73 -9.44 -14.98
C LEU A 240 10.19 -9.09 -15.29
N CYS A 241 11.11 -9.32 -14.34
CA CYS A 241 12.53 -9.16 -14.58
C CYS A 241 13.03 -10.12 -15.66
N ILE A 242 12.68 -11.41 -15.58
CA ILE A 242 13.08 -12.40 -16.58
C ILE A 242 12.52 -12.07 -17.96
N ASP A 243 11.22 -11.80 -18.05
CA ASP A 243 10.53 -11.61 -19.33
C ASP A 243 11.02 -10.39 -20.11
N LYS A 244 11.43 -9.33 -19.39
CA LYS A 244 11.86 -8.06 -19.99
C LYS A 244 13.37 -7.89 -20.09
N ASN A 245 14.18 -8.87 -19.66
CA ASN A 245 15.63 -8.78 -19.80
C ASN A 245 16.06 -9.00 -21.25
N PRO A 246 16.82 -8.07 -21.86
CA PRO A 246 17.41 -8.30 -23.18
C PRO A 246 18.53 -9.36 -23.13
N PRO A 247 18.70 -10.16 -24.19
CA PRO A 247 19.67 -11.27 -24.24
C PRO A 247 21.15 -10.84 -24.16
N ASP A 248 21.46 -9.57 -24.38
CA ASP A 248 22.84 -9.02 -24.41
C ASP A 248 23.33 -8.48 -23.05
N CYS A 249 22.48 -8.42 -22.02
CA CYS A 249 22.94 -8.18 -20.66
C CYS A 249 23.52 -9.48 -20.10
N PRO A 250 24.64 -9.46 -19.34
CA PRO A 250 25.07 -10.66 -18.64
C PRO A 250 23.84 -11.19 -17.88
N PRO A 251 23.45 -12.45 -18.10
CA PRO A 251 22.30 -13.01 -17.42
C PRO A 251 22.53 -12.77 -15.93
N PHE A 252 21.47 -12.68 -15.13
CA PHE A 252 21.68 -12.88 -13.70
C PHE A 252 22.31 -14.28 -13.62
N GLN A 253 23.64 -14.39 -13.49
CA GLN A 253 24.35 -15.67 -13.46
C GLN A 253 23.90 -16.51 -12.24
N GLU A 254 23.08 -15.89 -11.39
CA GLU A 254 22.40 -16.39 -10.21
C GLU A 254 20.90 -16.69 -10.41
N HIS A 255 20.34 -16.76 -11.64
CA HIS A 255 18.91 -17.02 -11.84
C HIS A 255 18.42 -18.30 -11.13
N ASN A 256 19.23 -19.36 -11.14
CA ASN A 256 18.90 -20.61 -10.44
C ASN A 256 18.92 -20.43 -8.91
N ASP A 257 19.91 -19.71 -8.39
CA ASP A 257 20.03 -19.39 -6.96
C ASP A 257 18.86 -18.49 -6.49
N LEU A 258 18.48 -17.48 -7.27
CA LEU A 258 17.37 -16.59 -6.94
C LEU A 258 16.02 -17.31 -6.96
N LYS A 259 15.82 -18.22 -7.92
CA LYS A 259 14.63 -19.08 -7.95
C LYS A 259 14.56 -19.99 -6.73
N GLU A 260 15.67 -20.62 -6.36
CA GLU A 260 15.77 -21.45 -5.17
C GLU A 260 15.50 -20.64 -3.89
N LEU A 261 16.04 -19.42 -3.79
CA LEU A 261 15.77 -18.50 -2.67
C LEU A 261 14.28 -18.13 -2.58
N LEU A 262 13.60 -17.89 -3.70
CA LEU A 262 12.16 -17.61 -3.73
C LEU A 262 11.32 -18.82 -3.29
N GLU A 263 11.70 -20.02 -3.72
CA GLU A 263 11.04 -21.27 -3.31
C GLU A 263 11.25 -21.53 -1.81
N ASN A 264 12.48 -21.37 -1.32
CA ASN A 264 12.81 -21.51 0.09
C ASN A 264 12.11 -20.44 0.95
N LEU A 265 11.92 -19.22 0.44
CA LEU A 265 11.19 -18.16 1.14
C LEU A 265 9.72 -18.56 1.28
N HIS A 266 9.11 -19.04 0.18
CA HIS A 266 7.74 -19.54 0.19
C HIS A 266 7.56 -20.70 1.19
N GLN A 267 8.46 -21.68 1.21
CA GLN A 267 8.44 -22.77 2.19
C GLN A 267 8.57 -22.24 3.62
N ASN A 268 9.44 -21.26 3.87
CA ASN A 268 9.61 -20.65 5.20
C ASN A 268 8.36 -19.90 5.69
N THR A 269 7.58 -19.30 4.78
CA THR A 269 6.30 -18.66 5.14
C THR A 269 5.19 -19.67 5.47
N GLN A 270 5.31 -20.90 4.99
CA GLN A 270 4.39 -22.00 5.32
C GLN A 270 4.85 -22.80 6.54
N ALA A 271 6.14 -22.74 6.87
CA ALA A 271 6.70 -23.39 8.04
C ALA A 271 6.17 -22.74 9.33
N LYS A 272 5.55 -23.54 10.21
CA LYS A 272 5.08 -23.11 11.53
C LYS A 272 6.23 -22.97 12.53
N LYS A 273 7.22 -22.14 12.21
CA LYS A 273 8.42 -21.87 13.03
C LYS A 273 8.22 -20.56 13.80
N ARG A 274 8.43 -20.61 15.12
CA ARG A 274 8.36 -19.44 16.00
C ARG A 274 9.40 -18.40 15.61
N LYS A 275 8.97 -17.14 15.50
CA LYS A 275 9.77 -15.97 15.12
C LYS A 275 10.72 -16.30 13.96
N ASN A 276 10.15 -16.78 12.85
CA ASN A 276 10.95 -17.22 11.71
C ASN A 276 11.62 -16.04 10.99
N VAL A 277 12.72 -15.53 11.57
CA VAL A 277 13.50 -14.40 11.04
C VAL A 277 14.20 -14.72 9.71
N GLU A 278 14.27 -15.99 9.32
CA GLU A 278 14.79 -16.38 8.01
C GLU A 278 13.93 -15.79 6.88
N ILE A 279 12.62 -15.60 7.08
CA ILE A 279 11.73 -14.95 6.10
C ILE A 279 12.26 -13.56 5.74
N VAL A 280 12.57 -12.73 6.73
CA VAL A 280 13.06 -11.37 6.48
C VAL A 280 14.49 -11.36 5.94
N TRP A 281 15.35 -12.29 6.37
CA TRP A 281 16.71 -12.43 5.84
C TRP A 281 16.71 -12.85 4.37
N MET A 282 15.87 -13.80 4.00
CA MET A 282 15.75 -14.28 2.63
C MET A 282 15.15 -13.20 1.73
N ALA A 283 14.06 -12.54 2.16
CA ALA A 283 13.50 -11.40 1.44
C ALA A 283 14.53 -10.28 1.23
N ALA A 284 15.39 -10.05 2.22
CA ALA A 284 16.50 -9.10 2.13
C ALA A 284 17.50 -9.46 1.03
N THR A 285 17.97 -10.72 1.04
CA THR A 285 18.95 -11.23 0.08
C THR A 285 18.38 -11.22 -1.34
N ILE A 286 17.14 -11.66 -1.51
CA ILE A 286 16.43 -11.61 -2.79
C ILE A 286 16.32 -10.16 -3.29
N CYS A 287 15.95 -9.22 -2.42
CA CYS A 287 15.86 -7.81 -2.79
C CYS A 287 17.20 -7.24 -3.25
N ARG A 288 18.31 -7.55 -2.57
CA ARG A 288 19.66 -7.09 -2.97
C ARG A 288 20.09 -7.70 -4.32
N LYS A 289 19.90 -9.00 -4.51
CA LYS A 289 20.19 -9.70 -5.78
C LYS A 289 19.37 -9.14 -6.94
N MET A 290 18.17 -8.62 -6.67
CA MET A 290 17.32 -7.93 -7.66
C MET A 290 17.51 -6.41 -7.71
N ASN A 291 18.65 -5.89 -7.23
CA ASN A 291 18.98 -4.46 -7.24
C ASN A 291 17.94 -3.54 -6.56
N GLY A 292 17.13 -4.05 -5.64
CA GLY A 292 16.08 -3.30 -4.95
C GLY A 292 16.59 -2.40 -3.82
N ILE A 293 15.65 -1.73 -3.17
CA ILE A 293 15.88 -0.89 -1.98
C ILE A 293 15.32 -1.59 -0.76
N ARG A 294 16.08 -1.60 0.33
CA ARG A 294 15.64 -2.16 1.62
C ARG A 294 15.34 -1.09 2.64
N PHE A 295 14.24 -1.29 3.37
CA PHE A 295 13.86 -0.51 4.53
C PHE A 295 13.68 -1.42 5.74
N THR A 296 14.14 -0.98 6.91
CA THR A 296 13.97 -1.72 8.17
C THR A 296 13.20 -0.88 9.18
N CYS A 297 12.02 -1.36 9.56
CA CYS A 297 11.06 -0.64 10.38
C CYS A 297 10.73 -1.40 11.66
N CYS A 298 10.57 -0.65 12.74
CA CYS A 298 9.95 -1.11 13.97
C CYS A 298 9.27 0.09 14.65
N LYS A 299 8.53 -0.15 15.75
CA LYS A 299 7.75 0.87 16.46
C LYS A 299 8.45 2.24 16.65
N SER A 300 9.74 2.26 16.97
CA SER A 300 10.49 3.50 17.27
C SER A 300 11.74 3.70 16.41
N ALA A 301 11.97 2.82 15.43
CA ALA A 301 13.17 2.79 14.59
C ALA A 301 14.53 2.86 15.34
N LYS A 302 14.54 2.50 16.63
CA LYS A 302 15.69 2.66 17.54
C LYS A 302 16.31 1.30 17.88
N ASP A 303 15.75 0.56 18.83
CA ASP A 303 16.42 -0.62 19.40
C ASP A 303 16.36 -1.84 18.46
N ARG A 304 15.16 -2.34 18.14
CA ARG A 304 14.98 -3.50 17.23
C ARG A 304 15.56 -3.24 15.83
N THR A 305 15.34 -2.05 15.28
CA THR A 305 15.95 -1.65 14.00
C THR A 305 17.48 -1.67 14.08
N SER A 306 18.09 -1.25 15.19
CA SER A 306 19.55 -1.35 15.34
C SER A 306 20.02 -2.79 15.33
N MET A 307 19.28 -3.70 15.98
CA MET A 307 19.62 -5.12 15.98
C MET A 307 19.57 -5.71 14.57
N SER A 308 18.51 -5.41 13.80
CA SER A 308 18.39 -5.90 12.42
C SER A 308 19.42 -5.27 11.47
N VAL A 309 19.54 -3.94 11.44
CA VAL A 309 20.46 -3.23 10.52
C VAL A 309 21.91 -3.65 10.74
N THR A 310 22.37 -3.75 11.98
CA THR A 310 23.76 -4.18 12.26
C THR A 310 23.98 -5.66 11.90
N LEU A 311 22.96 -6.51 12.07
CA LEU A 311 23.03 -7.91 11.67
C LEU A 311 23.15 -8.03 10.15
N GLU A 312 22.31 -7.30 9.42
CA GLU A 312 22.38 -7.21 7.96
C GLU A 312 23.75 -6.71 7.49
N GLN A 313 24.27 -5.64 8.08
CA GLN A 313 25.59 -5.11 7.72
C GLN A 313 26.68 -6.17 7.89
N CYS A 314 26.63 -6.96 8.97
CA CYS A 314 27.57 -8.07 9.17
C CYS A 314 27.36 -9.22 8.19
N GLN A 315 26.12 -9.52 7.79
CA GLN A 315 25.82 -10.51 6.75
C GLN A 315 26.41 -10.07 5.41
N ILE A 316 26.24 -8.81 5.02
CA ILE A 316 26.85 -8.25 3.81
C ILE A 316 28.38 -8.34 3.88
N LEU A 317 28.98 -7.97 5.01
CA LEU A 317 30.43 -8.11 5.18
C LEU A 317 30.91 -9.56 5.03
N ARG A 318 30.15 -10.54 5.50
CA ARG A 318 30.48 -11.97 5.37
C ARG A 318 30.31 -12.45 3.93
N ASP A 319 29.22 -12.06 3.28
CA ASP A 319 28.80 -12.62 1.99
C ASP A 319 29.50 -11.92 0.82
N GLU A 320 29.80 -10.62 0.93
CA GLU A 320 30.34 -9.79 -0.17
C GLU A 320 31.77 -9.28 0.10
N HIS A 321 32.23 -9.30 1.36
CA HIS A 321 33.53 -8.74 1.76
C HIS A 321 34.40 -9.71 2.56
N GLU A 322 34.12 -11.01 2.46
CA GLU A 322 34.95 -12.10 3.01
C GLU A 322 35.21 -12.01 4.52
N LEU A 323 34.29 -11.41 5.30
CA LEU A 323 34.40 -11.42 6.76
C LEU A 323 34.39 -12.85 7.28
N HIS A 324 35.53 -13.28 7.82
CA HIS A 324 35.71 -14.62 8.35
C HIS A 324 34.73 -14.92 9.49
N LYS A 325 34.17 -16.13 9.48
CA LYS A 325 33.05 -16.55 10.38
C LYS A 325 33.37 -16.34 11.87
N ASP A 326 34.62 -16.55 12.27
CA ASP A 326 35.08 -16.36 13.65
C ASP A 326 34.99 -14.91 14.13
N PHE A 327 35.02 -13.94 13.21
CA PHE A 327 34.91 -12.52 13.54
C PHE A 327 33.48 -11.98 13.41
N PHE A 328 32.52 -12.77 12.94
CA PHE A 328 31.16 -12.31 12.69
C PHE A 328 30.49 -11.72 13.94
N VAL A 329 30.53 -12.45 15.06
CA VAL A 329 29.94 -11.99 16.33
C VAL A 329 30.68 -10.77 16.88
N ARG A 330 32.01 -10.77 16.77
CA ARG A 330 32.84 -9.64 17.22
C ARG A 330 32.55 -8.37 16.44
N ALA A 331 32.41 -8.47 15.12
CA ALA A 331 32.03 -7.34 14.27
C ALA A 331 30.63 -6.82 14.61
N LEU A 332 29.68 -7.74 14.81
CA LEU A 332 28.30 -7.41 15.18
C LEU A 332 28.23 -6.66 16.52
N ASP A 333 28.95 -7.16 17.52
CA ASP A 333 29.00 -6.54 18.85
C ASP A 333 29.68 -5.16 18.79
N CYS A 334 30.75 -5.03 18.00
CA CYS A 334 31.42 -3.74 17.77
C CYS A 334 30.47 -2.72 17.14
N MET A 335 29.73 -3.09 16.10
CA MET A 335 28.75 -2.20 15.45
C MET A 335 27.63 -1.76 16.40
N ARG A 336 27.20 -2.63 17.32
CA ARG A 336 26.14 -2.32 18.30
C ARG A 336 26.64 -1.50 19.47
N ARG A 337 27.91 -1.65 19.85
CA ARG A 337 28.50 -0.91 20.98
C ARG A 337 29.01 0.47 20.59
N GLU A 338 29.62 0.58 19.41
CA GLU A 338 30.41 1.75 19.00
C GLU A 338 30.01 2.30 17.62
N GLY A 339 29.15 1.59 16.89
CA GLY A 339 28.73 2.00 15.55
C GLY A 339 27.60 3.04 15.54
N CYS A 340 27.26 3.55 14.36
CA CYS A 340 26.31 4.65 14.17
C CYS A 340 24.93 4.44 14.82
N ARG A 341 24.50 3.18 14.95
CA ARG A 341 23.20 2.84 15.52
C ARG A 341 23.09 3.16 17.01
N ILE A 342 24.18 3.12 17.79
CA ILE A 342 24.14 3.55 19.19
C ILE A 342 24.01 5.08 19.31
N GLU A 343 24.57 5.84 18.36
CA GLU A 343 24.41 7.29 18.30
C GLU A 343 22.97 7.70 17.99
N ASN A 344 22.24 6.90 17.20
CA ASN A 344 20.80 7.11 17.03
C ASN A 344 20.05 6.95 18.36
N VAL A 345 20.43 5.99 19.20
CA VAL A 345 19.86 5.83 20.54
C VAL A 345 20.17 7.05 21.40
N LEU A 346 21.44 7.51 21.41
CA LEU A 346 21.85 8.71 22.13
C LEU A 346 21.05 9.94 21.71
N LYS A 347 20.86 10.17 20.41
CA LYS A 347 20.11 11.34 19.92
C LYS A 347 18.65 11.33 20.41
N ASN A 348 18.03 10.15 20.46
CA ASN A 348 16.62 9.97 20.82
C ASN A 348 16.37 9.99 22.34
N ILE A 349 17.18 9.29 23.13
CA ILE A 349 16.93 9.11 24.58
C ILE A 349 18.04 9.68 25.46
N LYS A 350 19.01 10.40 24.88
CA LYS A 350 20.16 11.00 25.57
C LYS A 350 21.04 10.01 26.34
N CYS A 351 20.99 8.73 25.97
CA CYS A 351 21.82 7.68 26.54
C CYS A 351 22.27 6.67 25.47
N ARG A 352 23.51 6.17 25.57
CA ARG A 352 24.05 5.08 24.75
C ARG A 352 23.68 3.70 25.32
N LYS A 353 22.39 3.47 25.58
CA LYS A 353 21.88 2.19 26.05
C LYS A 353 20.57 1.82 25.36
N TYR A 354 20.52 0.63 24.78
CA TYR A 354 19.28 0.08 24.22
C TYR A 354 18.25 -0.14 25.32
N ALA A 355 17.00 0.20 25.04
CA ALA A 355 15.90 0.14 26.01
C ALA A 355 15.30 -1.28 26.12
N PHE A 356 16.16 -2.27 26.36
CA PHE A 356 15.77 -3.66 26.63
C PHE A 356 16.08 -4.05 28.08
N ASN A 357 15.24 -4.90 28.67
CA ASN A 357 15.56 -5.59 29.91
C ASN A 357 16.01 -7.04 29.64
N MET A 358 16.74 -7.64 30.59
CA MET A 358 17.30 -8.99 30.42
C MET A 358 16.22 -10.04 30.14
N ILE A 359 15.08 -9.96 30.83
CA ILE A 359 13.97 -10.93 30.69
C ILE A 359 13.35 -10.85 29.29
N GLN A 360 13.17 -9.64 28.75
CA GLN A 360 12.71 -9.41 27.38
C GLN A 360 13.67 -10.06 26.38
N LEU A 361 14.99 -9.86 26.55
CA LEU A 361 16.00 -10.40 25.64
C LEU A 361 16.04 -11.92 25.60
N LEU A 362 15.61 -12.62 26.65
CA LEU A 362 15.47 -14.08 26.61
C LEU A 362 14.48 -14.54 25.53
N THR A 363 13.50 -13.70 25.19
CA THR A 363 12.51 -14.00 24.13
C THR A 363 13.02 -13.68 22.72
N PHE A 364 14.10 -12.90 22.58
CA PHE A 364 14.62 -12.50 21.29
C PHE A 364 15.41 -13.63 20.63
N PRO A 365 15.39 -13.74 19.29
CA PRO A 365 16.33 -14.58 18.55
C PRO A 365 17.77 -14.23 18.89
N LYS A 366 18.67 -15.23 18.94
CA LYS A 366 20.04 -15.08 19.45
C LYS A 366 20.81 -13.93 18.78
N HIS A 367 20.76 -13.83 17.45
CA HIS A 367 21.47 -12.80 16.69
C HIS A 367 20.87 -11.39 16.83
N TYR A 368 19.67 -11.26 17.38
CA TYR A 368 18.99 -9.97 17.61
C TYR A 368 19.19 -9.43 19.04
N ARG A 369 20.06 -10.06 19.84
CA ARG A 369 20.36 -9.59 21.20
C ARG A 369 21.55 -8.63 21.19
N PRO A 370 21.48 -7.48 21.87
CA PRO A 370 22.62 -6.57 22.02
C PRO A 370 23.70 -7.18 22.93
N PRO A 371 24.97 -6.75 22.78
CA PRO A 371 26.05 -7.21 23.66
C PRO A 371 25.88 -6.68 25.09
N ASP A 372 26.40 -7.42 26.06
CA ASP A 372 26.35 -7.02 27.47
C ASP A 372 26.99 -5.64 27.71
N GLY A 373 26.39 -4.91 28.65
CA GLY A 373 26.74 -3.52 28.98
C GLY A 373 26.09 -2.46 28.08
N THR A 374 25.44 -2.85 26.97
CA THR A 374 24.84 -1.90 26.01
C THR A 374 23.32 -1.73 26.14
N TYR A 375 22.68 -2.39 27.10
CA TYR A 375 21.24 -2.33 27.33
C TYR A 375 20.90 -2.18 28.82
N GLY A 376 19.68 -1.75 29.13
CA GLY A 376 19.16 -1.61 30.48
C GLY A 376 18.40 -0.30 30.72
N LYS A 377 17.81 -0.16 31.90
CA LYS A 377 17.14 1.09 32.28
C LYS A 377 18.17 2.20 32.46
N VAL A 378 17.88 3.35 31.86
CA VAL A 378 18.56 4.61 32.20
C VAL A 378 18.01 5.01 33.56
N HIS A 379 18.87 5.04 34.59
CA HIS A 379 18.53 5.79 35.79
C HIS A 379 18.63 7.26 35.39
N ASN A 380 17.47 7.89 35.19
CA ASN A 380 17.40 9.35 35.11
C ASN A 380 17.62 9.94 36.50
#